data_AF-A0A7S3RBC5-F1
#
_entry.id   AF-A0A7S3RBC5-F1
#
_cell.length_a   1.000
_cell.length_b   1.000
_cell.length_c   1.000
_cell.angle_alpha   90.00
_cell.angle_beta   90.00
_cell.angle_gamma   90.00
#
_symmetry.space_group_name_H-M   'P 1'
#
loop_
_entity.id
_entity.type
_entity.pdbx_description
1 polymer ?
#
loop_
_entity_poly.entity_id
_entity_poly.type
_entity_poly.pdbx_seq_one_letter_code
_entity_poly.pdbx_strand_id
1 'polypeptide(L)'
;DGKAPTSRGSLVVLPGSHRPDAIAGHPNAVLDAIRDRERSGEVTIAVPPGSVTVYSSRAYHRGSANRSERARTFCFLTLCEPDSAAPDGLIHTMERDDVGVWWLGRKGLERRSDAARR
;
A
#
# COMPACT_ATOMS: atom_id res chain seq x y z
N ASP A 1 -6.37 15.44 -19.85
CA ASP A 1 -6.53 16.41 -18.75
C ASP A 1 -5.30 16.39 -17.83
N GLY A 2 -4.33 17.26 -18.08
CA GLY A 2 -3.00 17.29 -17.43
C GLY A 2 -2.97 17.74 -15.97
N LYS A 3 -3.99 17.44 -15.16
CA LYS A 3 -3.93 17.67 -13.70
C LYS A 3 -3.10 16.55 -13.05
N ALA A 4 -2.18 16.95 -12.18
CA ALA A 4 -1.29 16.02 -11.48
C ALA A 4 -2.07 14.89 -10.77
N PRO A 5 -1.57 13.64 -10.76
CA PRO A 5 -2.25 12.48 -10.15
C PRO A 5 -2.55 12.64 -8.65
N THR A 6 -1.93 13.63 -8.00
CA THR A 6 -1.95 13.89 -6.56
C THR A 6 -3.33 14.26 -6.01
N SER A 7 -4.25 14.75 -6.84
CA SER A 7 -5.58 15.22 -6.41
C SER A 7 -6.63 14.13 -6.15
N ARG A 8 -6.36 12.87 -6.51
CA ARG A 8 -7.35 11.78 -6.47
C ARG A 8 -7.16 10.81 -5.31
N GLY A 9 -6.77 11.28 -4.14
CA GLY A 9 -6.49 10.39 -3.01
C GLY A 9 -5.29 9.48 -3.27
N SER A 10 -4.17 10.08 -3.69
CA SER A 10 -2.90 9.39 -3.89
C SER A 10 -2.38 8.75 -2.61
N LEU A 11 -1.56 7.71 -2.75
CA LEU A 11 -0.81 7.14 -1.63
C LEU A 11 0.21 8.18 -1.17
N VAL A 12 0.35 8.36 0.13
CA VAL A 12 1.38 9.18 0.75
C VAL A 12 2.21 8.27 1.65
N VAL A 13 3.53 8.39 1.57
CA VAL A 13 4.48 7.57 2.33
C VAL A 13 5.48 8.45 3.07
N LEU A 14 5.97 7.99 4.21
CA LEU A 14 7.15 8.57 4.85
C LEU A 14 8.38 7.71 4.50
N PRO A 15 9.28 8.17 3.61
CA PRO A 15 10.47 7.39 3.25
C PRO A 15 11.31 7.01 4.47
N GLY A 16 11.86 5.79 4.46
CA GLY A 16 12.72 5.30 5.55
C GLY A 16 11.98 4.84 6.81
N SER A 17 10.69 5.13 6.97
CA SER A 17 9.91 4.76 8.16
C SER A 17 9.77 3.25 8.44
N HIS A 18 10.10 2.39 7.47
CA HIS A 18 10.09 0.93 7.60
C HIS A 18 11.35 0.36 8.24
N ARG A 19 12.43 1.14 8.32
CA ARG A 19 13.75 0.66 8.74
C ARG A 19 13.71 0.16 10.19
N PRO A 20 14.46 -0.90 10.53
CA PRO A 20 14.55 -1.39 11.91
C PRO A 20 15.46 -0.53 12.79
N ASP A 21 16.44 0.15 12.18
CA ASP A 21 17.36 1.11 12.81
C ASP A 21 16.83 2.55 12.76
N ALA A 22 15.61 2.74 12.27
CA ALA A 22 14.81 3.92 12.53
C ALA A 22 14.42 4.00 14.03
N ILE A 23 15.25 3.47 14.94
CA ILE A 23 14.92 3.01 16.29
C ILE A 23 13.82 1.92 16.18
N ALA A 24 13.47 1.21 17.24
CA ALA A 24 12.29 0.34 17.27
C ALA A 24 10.98 1.14 17.01
N GLY A 25 10.76 1.57 15.76
CA GLY A 25 9.91 2.69 15.37
C GLY A 25 10.65 4.01 15.58
N HIS A 26 10.59 4.94 14.61
CA HIS A 26 10.80 6.36 14.90
C HIS A 26 9.41 6.87 15.32
N PRO A 27 8.90 6.62 16.55
CA PRO A 27 7.57 7.06 16.93
C PRO A 27 7.50 8.56 16.79
N ASN A 28 8.56 9.30 17.10
CA ASN A 28 8.56 10.75 16.96
C ASN A 28 8.43 11.19 15.50
N ALA A 29 9.17 10.64 14.52
CA ALA A 29 9.00 11.04 13.12
C ALA A 29 7.60 10.68 12.57
N VAL A 30 7.04 9.54 12.98
CA VAL A 30 5.68 9.14 12.61
C VAL A 30 4.62 9.99 13.34
N LEU A 31 4.81 10.26 14.63
CA LEU A 31 3.94 11.11 15.44
C LEU A 31 4.04 12.57 14.98
N ASP A 32 5.20 13.03 14.57
CA ASP A 32 5.45 14.34 13.99
C ASP A 32 4.81 14.39 12.61
N ALA A 33 4.86 13.32 11.81
CA ALA A 33 4.09 13.24 10.57
C ALA A 33 2.57 13.28 10.80
N ILE A 34 2.09 12.69 11.89
CA ILE A 34 0.69 12.74 12.30
C ILE A 34 0.31 14.13 12.80
N ARG A 35 1.17 14.78 13.60
CA ARG A 35 0.92 16.06 14.29
C ARG A 35 1.15 17.27 13.40
N ASP A 36 2.17 17.22 12.55
CA ASP A 36 2.63 18.28 11.66
C ASP A 36 2.97 17.71 10.28
N ARG A 37 1.92 17.56 9.47
CA ARG A 37 2.02 17.00 8.12
C ARG A 37 2.91 17.83 7.20
N GLU A 38 3.00 19.14 7.41
CA GLU A 38 3.76 20.04 6.53
C GLU A 38 5.26 19.89 6.73
N ARG A 39 5.68 19.47 7.93
CA ARG A 39 7.10 19.23 8.28
C ARG A 39 7.49 17.76 8.31
N SER A 40 6.56 16.87 7.97
CA SER A 40 6.67 15.42 8.08
C SER A 40 7.72 14.77 7.16
N GLY A 41 8.08 15.40 6.04
CA GLY A 41 8.84 14.75 4.98
C GLY A 41 8.06 13.67 4.21
N GLU A 42 6.73 13.62 4.37
CA GLU A 42 5.84 12.75 3.59
C GLU A 42 5.96 13.04 2.08
N VAL A 43 5.97 11.98 1.27
CA VAL A 43 6.02 12.05 -0.19
C VAL A 43 4.73 11.49 -0.77
N THR A 44 4.09 12.25 -1.66
CA THR A 44 2.93 11.78 -2.42
C THR A 44 3.39 10.92 -3.60
N ILE A 45 2.88 9.71 -3.69
CA ILE A 45 3.14 8.79 -4.79
C ILE A 45 2.12 9.02 -5.90
N ALA A 46 2.55 9.75 -6.92
CA ALA A 46 1.76 10.09 -8.10
C ALA A 46 2.25 9.29 -9.31
N VAL A 47 1.63 8.13 -9.54
CA VAL A 47 1.99 7.23 -10.65
C VAL A 47 0.87 7.16 -11.69
N PRO A 48 1.18 6.99 -12.99
CA PRO A 48 0.16 6.85 -14.03
C PRO A 48 -0.61 5.53 -13.90
N PRO A 49 -1.83 5.42 -14.49
CA PRO A 49 -2.56 4.17 -14.56
C PRO A 49 -1.71 3.02 -15.13
N GLY A 50 -1.86 1.82 -14.57
CA GLY A 50 -1.04 0.65 -14.93
C GLY A 50 0.28 0.54 -14.18
N SER A 51 0.66 1.54 -13.39
CA SER A 51 1.85 1.46 -12.52
C SER A 51 1.55 0.70 -11.23
N VAL A 52 2.59 0.07 -10.67
CA VAL A 52 2.56 -0.58 -9.35
C VAL A 52 3.51 0.15 -8.41
N THR A 53 3.07 0.39 -7.18
CA THR A 53 3.95 0.87 -6.10
C THR A 53 4.19 -0.27 -5.13
N VAL A 54 5.45 -0.68 -4.98
CA VAL A 54 5.87 -1.67 -4.00
C VAL A 54 6.49 -0.95 -2.81
N TYR A 55 6.01 -1.25 -1.61
CA TYR A 55 6.54 -0.68 -0.37
C TYR A 55 6.41 -1.69 0.78
N SER A 56 7.23 -1.53 1.81
CA SER A 56 7.14 -2.36 3.02
C SER A 56 5.85 -2.05 3.78
N SER A 57 5.13 -3.07 4.25
CA SER A 57 3.97 -2.90 5.13
C SER A 57 4.30 -2.17 6.44
N ARG A 58 5.58 -2.13 6.83
CA ARG A 58 6.08 -1.39 7.99
C ARG A 58 6.30 0.10 7.72
N ALA A 59 6.28 0.53 6.45
CA ALA A 59 6.40 1.94 6.13
C ALA A 59 5.12 2.67 6.56
N TYR A 60 5.28 3.80 7.25
CA TYR A 60 4.16 4.70 7.48
C TYR A 60 3.63 5.19 6.13
N HIS A 61 2.33 5.04 5.96
CA HIS A 61 1.61 5.41 4.75
C HIS A 61 0.16 5.79 5.07
N ARG A 62 -0.45 6.58 4.18
CA ARG A 62 -1.87 6.96 4.27
C ARG A 62 -2.43 7.30 2.89
N GLY A 63 -3.76 7.37 2.80
CA GLY A 63 -4.43 8.02 1.67
C GLY A 63 -4.40 9.56 1.81
N SER A 64 -4.26 10.27 0.70
CA SER A 64 -4.63 11.69 0.63
C SER A 64 -6.13 11.86 0.41
N ALA A 65 -6.65 13.08 0.59
CA ALA A 65 -8.03 13.39 0.25
C ALA A 65 -8.24 13.33 -1.28
N ASN A 66 -9.35 12.72 -1.72
CA ASN A 66 -9.79 12.85 -3.11
C ASN A 66 -10.52 14.20 -3.25
N ARG A 67 -9.90 15.15 -3.94
CA ARG A 67 -10.46 16.48 -4.24
C ARG A 67 -11.02 16.56 -5.66
N SER A 68 -11.22 15.42 -6.32
CA SER A 68 -11.75 15.35 -7.68
C SER A 68 -13.12 14.68 -7.69
N GLU A 69 -13.92 14.98 -8.71
CA GLU A 69 -15.23 14.34 -8.96
C GLU A 69 -15.10 12.87 -9.39
N ARG A 70 -13.89 12.42 -9.72
CA ARG A 70 -13.62 11.06 -10.15
C ARG A 70 -13.02 10.25 -9.01
N ALA A 71 -13.57 9.07 -8.75
CA ALA A 71 -12.96 8.12 -7.84
C ALA A 71 -11.63 7.60 -8.41
N ARG A 72 -10.67 7.28 -7.51
CA ARG A 72 -9.46 6.55 -7.86
C ARG A 72 -9.68 5.07 -7.61
N THR A 73 -9.60 4.28 -8.67
CA THR A 73 -9.59 2.82 -8.56
C THR A 73 -8.16 2.35 -8.34
N PHE A 74 -7.95 1.48 -7.36
CA PHE A 74 -6.68 0.83 -7.10
C PHE A 74 -6.93 -0.59 -6.55
N CYS A 75 -5.93 -1.45 -6.71
CA CYS A 75 -5.90 -2.78 -6.11
C CYS A 75 -4.74 -2.81 -5.12
N PHE A 76 -4.94 -3.48 -3.98
CA PHE A 76 -3.90 -3.71 -2.99
C PHE A 76 -3.60 -5.20 -2.92
N LEU A 77 -2.31 -5.55 -2.99
CA LEU A 77 -1.83 -6.91 -2.86
C LEU A 77 -0.80 -6.93 -1.73
N THR A 78 -1.01 -7.80 -0.75
CA THR A 78 -0.03 -8.07 0.31
C THR A 78 0.76 -9.31 -0.08
N LEU A 79 2.08 -9.18 -0.14
CA LEU A 79 3.00 -10.30 -0.32
C LEU A 79 3.59 -10.66 1.04
N CYS A 80 3.54 -11.94 1.40
CA CYS A 80 4.17 -12.49 2.59
C CYS A 80 5.00 -13.71 2.22
N GLU A 81 5.96 -14.09 3.07
CA GLU A 81 6.63 -15.37 2.90
C GLU A 81 5.61 -16.52 3.08
N PRO A 82 5.84 -17.70 2.45
CA PRO A 82 4.89 -18.81 2.44
C PRO A 82 4.35 -19.22 3.82
N ASP A 83 5.18 -19.08 4.86
CA ASP A 83 4.85 -19.49 6.23
C ASP A 83 4.69 -18.29 7.20
N SER A 84 4.67 -17.06 6.68
CA SER A 84 4.42 -15.87 7.48
C SER A 84 2.93 -15.72 7.79
N ALA A 85 2.60 -15.51 9.06
CA ALA A 85 1.27 -15.06 9.45
C ALA A 85 1.00 -13.67 8.84
N ALA A 86 -0.25 -13.41 8.46
CA ALA A 86 -0.66 -12.06 8.11
C ALA A 86 -0.42 -11.13 9.33
N PRO A 87 0.26 -9.99 9.17
CA PRO A 87 0.43 -9.02 10.25
C PRO A 87 -0.91 -8.59 10.88
N ASP A 88 -0.94 -8.49 12.21
CA ASP A 88 -2.07 -7.93 12.94
C ASP A 88 -2.37 -6.50 12.46
N GLY A 89 -3.65 -6.18 12.25
CA GLY A 89 -4.09 -4.84 11.83
C GLY A 89 -3.94 -4.55 10.34
N LEU A 90 -3.54 -5.53 9.51
CA LEU A 90 -3.91 -5.46 8.09
C LEU A 90 -5.44 -5.39 8.03
N ILE A 91 -5.95 -4.41 7.27
CA ILE A 91 -7.38 -4.32 6.99
C ILE A 91 -7.76 -5.61 6.26
N HIS A 92 -8.28 -6.59 7.00
CA HIS A 92 -8.88 -7.79 6.45
C HIS A 92 -10.21 -7.39 5.81
N THR A 93 -10.16 -6.71 4.66
CA THR A 93 -11.30 -6.63 3.74
C THR A 93 -11.48 -7.92 2.95
N MET A 94 -10.68 -8.95 3.23
CA MET A 94 -10.80 -10.30 2.67
C MET A 94 -11.15 -11.26 3.80
N GLU A 95 -12.07 -12.17 3.53
CA GLU A 95 -12.37 -13.27 4.44
C GLU A 95 -11.13 -14.17 4.55
N ARG A 96 -10.98 -14.86 5.68
CA ARG A 96 -9.81 -15.74 5.92
C ARG A 96 -9.66 -16.79 4.83
N ASP A 97 -10.78 -17.24 4.25
CA ASP A 97 -10.83 -18.23 3.18
C ASP A 97 -10.33 -17.70 1.82
N ASP A 98 -10.20 -16.38 1.65
CA ASP A 98 -9.64 -15.76 0.45
C ASP A 98 -8.10 -15.65 0.49
N VAL A 99 -7.48 -15.87 1.65
CA VAL A 99 -6.01 -15.80 1.80
C VAL A 99 -5.35 -16.93 1.01
N GLY A 100 -4.45 -16.56 0.08
CA GLY A 100 -3.73 -17.52 -0.75
C GLY A 100 -4.55 -18.13 -1.90
N VAL A 101 -5.78 -17.67 -2.11
CA VAL A 101 -6.63 -18.05 -3.25
C VAL A 101 -6.17 -17.39 -4.55
N TRP A 102 -5.55 -16.21 -4.46
CA TRP A 102 -5.10 -15.43 -5.60
C TRP A 102 -3.58 -15.34 -5.65
N TRP A 103 -3.02 -15.44 -6.85
CA TRP A 103 -1.58 -15.31 -7.10
C TRP A 103 -1.33 -14.49 -8.37
N LEU A 104 -0.17 -13.86 -8.47
CA LEU A 104 0.20 -13.09 -9.65
C LEU A 104 0.88 -14.03 -10.67
N GLY A 105 0.11 -14.50 -11.65
CA GLY A 105 0.59 -15.32 -12.77
C GLY A 105 1.03 -14.49 -13.97
N ARG A 106 1.41 -15.16 -15.06
CA ARG A 106 1.89 -14.48 -16.29
C ARG A 106 0.83 -13.62 -16.96
N LYS A 107 -0.46 -13.85 -16.68
CA LYS A 107 -1.57 -13.09 -17.27
C LYS A 107 -2.16 -12.06 -16.30
N GLY A 108 -1.56 -11.88 -15.12
CA GLY A 108 -2.06 -10.99 -14.07
C GLY A 108 -2.54 -11.78 -12.86
N LEU A 109 -3.55 -11.25 -12.17
CA LEU A 109 -4.10 -11.88 -10.96
C LEU A 109 -4.92 -13.12 -11.36
N GLU A 110 -4.51 -14.29 -10.89
CA GLU A 110 -5.09 -15.58 -11.22
C GLU A 110 -5.55 -16.30 -9.94
N ARG A 111 -6.58 -17.15 -10.03
CA ARG A 111 -7.05 -17.97 -8.91
C ARG A 111 -6.27 -19.28 -8.85
N ARG A 112 -5.84 -19.73 -7.67
CA ARG A 112 -4.99 -20.91 -7.48
C ARG A 112 -5.66 -22.22 -7.95
N SER A 113 -7.00 -22.28 -7.93
CA SER A 113 -7.79 -23.39 -8.51
C SER A 113 -7.61 -23.55 -10.03
N ASP A 114 -7.24 -22.48 -10.72
CA ASP A 114 -7.12 -22.45 -12.18
C ASP A 114 -5.71 -22.84 -12.65
N ALA A 115 -4.72 -22.78 -11.74
CA ALA A 115 -3.33 -23.18 -12.00
C ALA A 115 -3.12 -24.71 -11.94
N ALA A 116 -3.93 -25.43 -11.14
CA ALA A 116 -3.84 -26.90 -11.02
C ALA A 116 -4.45 -27.68 -12.21
N ARG A 117 -5.02 -26.99 -13.20
CA ARG A 117 -5.62 -27.58 -14.42
C ARG A 117 -4.77 -27.36 -15.67
N ARG A 118 -3.51 -26.96 -15.55
CA ARG A 118 -2.58 -26.75 -16.67
C ARG A 118 -1.36 -27.65 -16.55
#